data_AF-A0A7Y7QTP6-F1
#
_entry.id   AF-A0A7Y7QTP6-F1
#
_cell.length_a   1.000
_cell.length_b   1.000
_cell.length_c   1.000
_cell.angle_alpha   90.00
_cell.angle_beta   90.00
_cell.angle_gamma   90.00
#
_symmetry.space_group_name_H-M   'P 1'
#
loop_
_entity.id
_entity.type
_entity.pdbx_description
1 polymer ?
#
loop_
_entity_poly.entity_id
_entity_poly.type
_entity_poly.pdbx_seq_one_letter_code
_entity_poly.pdbx_strand_id
1 'polypeptide(L)'
;MIKTRAIMALAALSVTVCQAKSDGATVHQVPSTAEAPAPVATQGAYTIDRTHRTGARLLREILLDGGMLESGRITDFRLDDRCKTSVLTATGSTTVDWTKVQNILSRTIAGRRIFTIEQDGPPIKLSIPEKGDTPKGNAAEQLEGGFNVLADECQS
;
A
#
# COMPACT_ATOMS: atom_id res chain seq x y z
N MET A 1 -24.32 43.17 -14.21
CA MET A 1 -23.09 43.35 -13.41
C MET A 1 -22.38 42.01 -13.34
N ILE A 2 -21.23 41.86 -14.01
CA ILE A 2 -20.45 40.61 -14.08
C ILE A 2 -19.06 40.90 -13.49
N LYS A 3 -18.67 40.12 -12.48
CA LYS A 3 -17.34 40.03 -11.85
C LYS A 3 -17.08 38.53 -11.64
N THR A 4 -15.92 37.92 -11.74
CA THR A 4 -14.58 38.18 -12.30
C THR A 4 -13.96 36.78 -12.41
N ARG A 5 -13.16 36.55 -13.45
CA ARG A 5 -12.44 35.30 -13.75
C ARG A 5 -11.39 34.93 -12.69
N ALA A 6 -11.10 33.64 -12.55
CA ALA A 6 -9.77 33.15 -12.19
C ALA A 6 -9.44 31.88 -12.99
N ILE A 7 -8.35 31.97 -13.75
CA ILE A 7 -7.71 30.93 -14.57
C ILE A 7 -6.34 30.68 -13.91
N MET A 8 -5.97 29.41 -13.71
CA MET A 8 -4.57 28.96 -13.59
C MET A 8 -4.57 27.44 -13.84
N ALA A 9 -4.20 26.98 -15.03
CA ALA A 9 -2.86 26.86 -15.63
C ALA A 9 -2.34 25.41 -15.47
N LEU A 10 -2.58 24.60 -16.50
CA LEU A 10 -1.87 23.35 -16.75
C LEU A 10 -0.46 23.69 -17.23
N ALA A 11 0.57 23.13 -16.60
CA ALA A 11 1.93 23.13 -17.12
C ALA A 11 2.27 21.73 -17.64
N ALA A 12 2.46 21.62 -18.96
CA ALA A 12 2.97 20.44 -19.63
C ALA A 12 4.50 20.38 -19.50
N LEU A 13 5.03 19.23 -19.11
CA LEU A 13 6.46 18.94 -19.06
C LEU A 13 6.93 18.46 -20.43
N SER A 14 7.64 19.32 -21.16
CA SER A 14 8.45 18.91 -22.31
C SER A 14 9.84 18.51 -21.82
N VAL A 15 10.19 17.23 -21.98
CA VAL A 15 11.56 16.73 -21.73
C VAL A 15 12.36 16.88 -23.02
N THR A 16 13.41 17.69 -23.00
CA THR A 16 14.44 17.72 -24.05
C THR A 16 15.76 17.37 -23.40
N VAL A 17 16.33 16.23 -23.82
CA VAL A 17 17.69 15.82 -23.49
C VAL A 17 18.61 16.30 -24.61
N CYS A 18 19.62 17.10 -24.29
CA CYS A 18 20.81 17.29 -25.11
C CYS A 18 22.06 17.03 -24.26
N GLN A 19 22.89 16.09 -24.70
CA GLN A 19 24.15 15.70 -24.09
C GLN A 19 25.28 16.71 -24.36
N ALA A 20 26.04 16.98 -23.28
CA ALA A 20 27.48 17.18 -23.11
C ALA A 20 28.36 17.78 -24.25
N LYS A 21 29.10 18.84 -23.89
CA LYS A 21 30.54 18.96 -24.20
C LYS A 21 31.24 19.93 -23.22
N SER A 22 32.33 19.46 -22.63
CA SER A 22 33.20 20.15 -21.67
C SER A 22 33.97 21.32 -22.29
N ASP A 23 34.13 22.42 -21.55
CA ASP A 23 35.43 22.99 -21.13
C ASP A 23 35.26 24.41 -20.53
N GLY A 24 35.86 24.62 -19.37
CA GLY A 24 36.32 25.94 -18.91
C GLY A 24 35.35 26.83 -18.12
N ALA A 25 35.90 27.39 -17.03
CA ALA A 25 35.47 28.56 -16.26
C ALA A 25 34.58 28.32 -15.01
N THR A 26 35.21 28.62 -13.88
CA THR A 26 34.71 28.84 -12.52
C THR A 26 33.28 29.36 -12.43
N VAL A 27 32.40 28.59 -11.78
CA VAL A 27 31.06 29.03 -11.37
C VAL A 27 30.91 28.85 -9.87
N HIS A 28 30.48 29.91 -9.19
CA HIS A 28 30.09 29.93 -7.79
C HIS A 28 29.13 28.76 -7.46
N GLN A 29 29.48 27.99 -6.43
CA GLN A 29 28.59 27.03 -5.80
C GLN A 29 27.36 27.76 -5.24
N VAL A 30 26.23 27.61 -5.90
CA VAL A 30 24.93 27.72 -5.25
C VAL A 30 24.77 26.45 -4.41
N PRO A 31 24.50 26.52 -3.10
CA PRO A 31 24.24 25.31 -2.33
C PRO A 31 22.98 24.66 -2.90
N SER A 32 23.17 23.52 -3.56
CA SER A 32 22.10 22.58 -3.85
C SER A 32 21.62 22.07 -2.50
N THR A 33 20.52 22.63 -2.01
CA THR A 33 19.78 22.05 -0.91
C THR A 33 19.39 20.65 -1.36
N ALA A 34 20.17 19.66 -0.93
CA ALA A 34 19.77 18.26 -0.99
C ALA A 34 18.48 18.18 -0.18
N GLU A 35 17.34 18.20 -0.87
CA GLU A 35 16.07 17.83 -0.26
C GLU A 35 16.24 16.36 0.12
N ALA A 36 16.43 16.15 1.42
CA ALA A 36 16.48 14.82 2.01
C ALA A 36 15.24 14.05 1.52
N PRO A 37 15.36 12.76 1.17
CA PRO A 37 14.18 11.95 0.90
C PRO A 37 13.21 12.15 2.06
N ALA A 38 11.98 12.56 1.75
CA ALA A 38 10.95 12.77 2.75
C ALA A 38 10.94 11.55 3.69
N PRO A 39 10.83 11.75 5.02
CA PRO A 39 10.74 10.63 5.93
C PRO A 39 9.58 9.76 5.44
N VAL A 40 9.90 8.52 5.03
CA VAL A 40 8.91 7.46 4.90
C VAL A 40 8.13 7.52 6.19
N ALA A 41 6.86 7.90 6.12
CA ALA A 41 6.02 8.03 7.29
C ALA A 41 6.19 6.73 8.08
N THR A 42 6.87 6.82 9.23
CA THR A 42 7.05 5.69 10.11
C THR A 42 5.67 5.48 10.71
N GLN A 43 4.88 4.69 10.00
CA GLN A 43 3.60 4.20 10.47
C GLN A 43 3.88 3.55 11.82
N GLY A 44 3.33 4.13 12.89
CA GLY A 44 3.61 3.68 14.25
C GLY A 44 3.41 2.18 14.37
N ALA A 45 4.33 1.50 15.06
CA ALA A 45 4.37 0.05 15.19
C ALA A 45 2.96 -0.54 15.39
N TYR A 46 2.41 -1.16 14.34
CA TYR A 46 1.15 -1.88 14.46
C TYR A 46 1.43 -3.19 15.18
N THR A 47 0.96 -3.34 16.41
CA THR A 47 0.92 -4.66 17.03
C THR A 47 -0.26 -5.42 16.44
N ILE A 48 0.03 -6.52 15.73
CA ILE A 48 -0.98 -7.42 15.19
C ILE A 48 -1.08 -8.61 16.12
N ASP A 49 -2.12 -8.63 16.95
CA ASP A 49 -2.36 -9.70 17.92
C ASP A 49 -3.63 -10.51 17.62
N ARG A 50 -3.66 -11.75 18.14
CA ARG A 50 -4.77 -12.71 17.98
C ARG A 50 -6.03 -12.33 18.74
N THR A 51 -5.99 -11.31 19.59
CA THR A 51 -7.17 -10.86 20.33
C THR A 51 -8.08 -9.97 19.49
N HIS A 52 -7.66 -9.64 18.25
CA HIS A 52 -8.36 -8.73 17.35
C HIS A 52 -8.65 -7.38 18.03
N ARG A 53 -7.78 -6.91 18.94
CA ARG A 53 -8.07 -5.66 19.67
C ARG A 53 -7.52 -4.44 18.98
N THR A 54 -6.42 -4.56 18.24
CA THR A 54 -5.76 -3.42 17.58
C THR A 54 -5.54 -3.66 16.09
N GLY A 55 -4.46 -4.35 15.71
CA GLY A 55 -4.03 -4.52 14.32
C GLY A 55 -4.99 -5.40 13.50
N ALA A 56 -5.22 -6.64 13.95
CA ALA A 56 -6.03 -7.60 13.19
C ALA A 56 -7.49 -7.15 12.99
N ARG A 57 -8.04 -6.35 13.92
CA ARG A 57 -9.38 -5.77 13.77
C ARG A 57 -9.42 -4.69 12.71
N LEU A 58 -8.42 -3.81 12.64
CA LEU A 58 -8.35 -2.82 11.59
C LEU A 58 -8.27 -3.48 10.21
N LEU A 59 -7.43 -4.50 10.05
CA LEU A 59 -7.32 -5.24 8.78
C LEU A 59 -8.66 -5.88 8.40
N ARG A 60 -9.36 -6.47 9.39
CA ARG A 60 -10.71 -6.99 9.19
C ARG A 60 -11.68 -5.92 8.72
N GLU A 61 -11.75 -4.79 9.41
CA GLU A 61 -12.65 -3.69 9.06
C GLU A 61 -12.39 -3.19 7.62
N ILE A 62 -11.13 -3.00 7.25
CA ILE A 62 -10.73 -2.60 5.88
C ILE A 62 -11.18 -3.65 4.83
N LEU A 63 -10.91 -4.93 5.08
CA LEU A 63 -11.21 -6.00 4.14
C LEU A 63 -12.73 -6.22 3.99
N LEU A 64 -13.52 -6.00 5.04
CA LEU A 64 -14.98 -6.18 4.99
C LEU A 64 -15.68 -4.99 4.30
N ASP A 65 -15.13 -3.78 4.39
CA ASP A 65 -15.72 -2.58 3.78
C ASP A 65 -15.75 -2.69 2.24
N GLY A 66 -14.65 -3.11 1.63
CA GLY A 66 -14.56 -3.17 0.16
C GLY A 66 -13.65 -4.24 -0.40
N GLY A 67 -13.18 -5.18 0.42
CA GLY A 67 -12.21 -6.19 0.01
C GLY A 67 -12.80 -7.27 -0.90
N MET A 68 -11.97 -7.69 -1.84
CA MET A 68 -12.23 -8.77 -2.77
C MET A 68 -11.05 -9.73 -2.72
N LEU A 69 -11.34 -11.03 -2.68
CA LEU A 69 -10.38 -12.11 -2.91
C LEU A 69 -10.68 -12.69 -4.28
N GLU A 70 -9.72 -12.58 -5.21
CA GLU A 70 -9.96 -12.81 -6.64
C GLU A 70 -11.17 -11.98 -7.13
N SER A 71 -12.29 -12.63 -7.46
CA SER A 71 -13.55 -12.03 -7.87
C SER A 71 -14.65 -12.07 -6.80
N GLY A 72 -14.39 -12.66 -5.63
CA GLY A 72 -15.36 -12.81 -4.54
C GLY A 72 -15.24 -11.71 -3.49
N ARG A 73 -16.37 -11.14 -3.04
CA ARG A 73 -16.39 -10.22 -1.90
C ARG A 73 -15.95 -10.95 -0.64
N ILE A 74 -15.07 -10.31 0.13
CA ILE A 74 -14.64 -10.81 1.43
C ILE A 74 -15.76 -10.57 2.44
N THR A 75 -16.12 -11.63 3.16
CA THR A 75 -17.18 -11.62 4.18
C THR A 75 -16.63 -11.74 5.59
N ASP A 76 -15.42 -12.30 5.73
CA ASP A 76 -14.73 -12.38 7.02
C ASP A 76 -13.20 -12.37 6.83
N PHE A 77 -12.50 -11.86 7.84
CA PHE A 77 -11.04 -11.95 7.97
C PHE A 77 -10.71 -12.32 9.40
N ARG A 78 -9.86 -13.34 9.56
CA ARG A 78 -9.47 -13.89 10.85
C ARG A 78 -7.96 -14.07 10.90
N LEU A 79 -7.42 -13.85 12.09
CA LEU A 79 -6.07 -14.24 12.45
C LEU A 79 -6.26 -15.51 13.28
N ASP A 80 -6.08 -16.67 12.63
CA ASP A 80 -6.36 -17.98 13.22
C ASP A 80 -5.24 -18.40 14.18
N ASP A 81 -4.01 -18.04 13.82
CA ASP A 81 -2.79 -18.22 14.59
C ASP A 81 -1.91 -16.97 14.39
N ARG A 82 -0.79 -16.84 15.10
CA ARG A 82 0.11 -15.67 14.97
C ARG A 82 0.56 -15.47 13.53
N CYS A 83 0.76 -16.57 12.81
CA CYS A 83 1.28 -16.58 11.44
C CYS A 83 0.30 -17.18 10.43
N LYS A 84 -0.99 -17.30 10.78
CA LYS A 84 -2.00 -17.81 9.85
C LYS A 84 -3.24 -16.95 9.87
N THR A 85 -3.68 -16.52 8.70
CA THR A 85 -4.93 -15.78 8.53
C THR A 85 -5.85 -16.48 7.56
N SER A 86 -7.16 -16.43 7.83
CA SER A 86 -8.18 -16.88 6.90
C SER A 86 -8.97 -15.70 6.35
N VAL A 87 -9.10 -15.67 5.03
CA VAL A 87 -9.93 -14.75 4.27
C VAL A 87 -11.13 -15.54 3.75
N LEU A 88 -12.33 -15.19 4.21
CA LEU A 88 -13.55 -15.88 3.82
C LEU A 88 -14.29 -15.07 2.76
N THR A 89 -14.83 -15.77 1.78
CA THR A 89 -15.80 -15.25 0.81
C THR A 89 -17.07 -16.10 0.89
N ALA A 90 -18.09 -15.74 0.09
CA ALA A 90 -19.29 -16.57 -0.03
C ALA A 90 -19.01 -17.98 -0.61
N THR A 91 -17.91 -18.15 -1.35
CA THR A 91 -17.59 -19.40 -2.06
C THR A 91 -16.60 -20.29 -1.33
N GLY A 92 -15.91 -19.78 -0.31
CA GLY A 92 -14.95 -20.58 0.45
C GLY A 92 -14.07 -19.74 1.38
N SER A 93 -13.04 -20.40 1.89
CA SER A 93 -12.03 -19.80 2.76
C SER A 93 -10.65 -20.03 2.15
N THR A 94 -9.83 -18.99 2.11
CA THR A 94 -8.42 -19.05 1.72
C THR A 94 -7.57 -18.72 2.92
N THR A 95 -6.64 -19.62 3.25
CA THR A 95 -5.68 -19.41 4.34
C THR A 95 -4.36 -18.92 3.76
N VAL A 96 -3.82 -17.86 4.38
CA VAL A 96 -2.47 -17.36 4.16
C VAL A 96 -1.61 -17.84 5.32
N ASP A 97 -0.56 -18.60 5.00
CA ASP A 97 0.47 -19.01 5.95
C ASP A 97 1.66 -18.06 5.82
N TRP A 98 1.76 -17.10 6.73
CA TRP A 98 2.71 -15.99 6.66
C TRP A 98 4.16 -16.44 6.78
N THR A 99 4.42 -17.64 7.32
CA THR A 99 5.77 -18.24 7.34
C THR A 99 6.23 -18.68 5.94
N LYS A 100 5.32 -18.77 4.97
CA LYS A 100 5.58 -19.22 3.59
C LYS A 100 5.46 -18.11 2.55
N VAL A 101 5.15 -16.89 2.97
CA VAL A 101 5.01 -15.74 2.08
C VAL A 101 6.39 -15.29 1.65
N GLN A 102 6.72 -15.41 0.37
CA GLN A 102 8.03 -15.04 -0.14
C GLN A 102 8.13 -13.53 -0.41
N ASN A 103 7.02 -12.90 -0.79
CA ASN A 103 6.98 -11.50 -1.18
C ASN A 103 5.53 -10.98 -1.23
N ILE A 104 5.37 -9.67 -1.13
CA ILE A 104 4.08 -8.98 -1.21
C ILE A 104 4.19 -7.84 -2.21
N LEU A 105 3.52 -7.99 -3.34
CA LEU A 105 3.52 -6.99 -4.40
C LEU A 105 2.22 -6.20 -4.38
N SER A 106 2.29 -4.87 -4.43
CA SER A 106 1.11 -4.02 -4.52
C SER A 106 1.11 -3.16 -5.79
N ARG A 107 -0.07 -3.00 -6.41
CA ARG A 107 -0.26 -2.10 -7.56
C ARG A 107 -1.69 -1.59 -7.65
N THR A 108 -1.89 -0.38 -8.15
CA THR A 108 -3.23 0.15 -8.41
C THR A 108 -3.67 -0.20 -9.83
N ILE A 109 -4.87 -0.77 -9.98
CA ILE A 109 -5.54 -0.98 -11.27
C ILE A 109 -7.01 -0.58 -11.14
N ALA A 110 -7.49 0.26 -12.06
CA ALA A 110 -8.91 0.66 -12.13
C ALA A 110 -9.47 1.17 -10.78
N GLY A 111 -8.70 1.99 -10.06
CA GLY A 111 -9.11 2.58 -8.77
C GLY A 111 -9.12 1.60 -7.59
N ARG A 112 -8.50 0.43 -7.74
CA ARG A 112 -8.35 -0.58 -6.68
C ARG A 112 -6.88 -0.87 -6.46
N ARG A 113 -6.45 -0.96 -5.19
CA ARG A 113 -5.15 -1.52 -4.84
C ARG A 113 -5.26 -3.04 -4.85
N ILE A 114 -4.40 -3.69 -5.62
CA ILE A 114 -4.28 -5.14 -5.70
C ILE A 114 -3.00 -5.56 -4.99
N PHE A 115 -3.14 -6.46 -4.03
CA PHE A 115 -2.07 -7.12 -3.31
C PHE A 115 -1.92 -8.53 -3.85
N THR A 116 -0.72 -8.86 -4.34
CA THR A 116 -0.35 -10.23 -4.73
C THR A 116 0.58 -10.76 -3.65
N ILE A 117 0.09 -11.73 -2.88
CA ILE A 117 0.85 -12.43 -1.86
C ILE A 117 1.50 -13.64 -2.54
N GLU A 118 2.80 -13.57 -2.76
CA GLU A 118 3.59 -14.66 -3.32
C GLU A 118 3.94 -15.62 -2.18
N GLN A 119 3.66 -16.91 -2.36
CA GLN A 119 3.86 -17.94 -1.35
C GLN A 119 4.19 -19.27 -2.04
N ASP A 120 4.50 -20.30 -1.25
CA ASP A 120 4.65 -21.66 -1.76
C ASP A 120 3.32 -22.18 -2.35
N GLY A 121 3.16 -22.02 -3.67
CA GLY A 121 1.97 -22.40 -4.41
C GLY A 121 1.41 -21.24 -5.25
N PRO A 122 0.12 -21.29 -5.62
CA PRO A 122 -0.53 -20.20 -6.34
C PRO A 122 -0.52 -18.90 -5.51
N PRO A 123 -0.17 -17.75 -6.11
CA PRO A 123 -0.27 -16.46 -5.45
C PRO A 123 -1.71 -16.14 -5.07
N ILE A 124 -1.89 -15.50 -3.92
CA ILE A 124 -3.21 -15.03 -3.46
C ILE A 124 -3.37 -13.57 -3.87
N LYS A 125 -4.46 -13.24 -4.57
CA LYS A 125 -4.74 -11.85 -4.95
C LYS A 125 -5.91 -11.28 -4.16
N LEU A 126 -5.61 -10.24 -3.41
CA LEU A 126 -6.58 -9.44 -2.67
C LEU A 126 -6.69 -8.06 -3.32
N SER A 127 -7.86 -7.45 -3.32
CA SER A 127 -8.01 -6.06 -3.73
C SER A 127 -8.98 -5.27 -2.86
N ILE A 128 -8.66 -4.01 -2.62
CA ILE A 128 -9.53 -3.05 -1.94
C ILE A 128 -9.64 -1.77 -2.79
N PRO A 129 -10.65 -0.90 -2.56
CA PRO A 129 -10.66 0.43 -3.16
C PRO A 129 -9.37 1.20 -2.81
N GLU A 130 -8.76 1.87 -3.77
CA GLU A 130 -7.53 2.64 -3.55
C GLU A 130 -7.77 3.84 -2.60
N LYS A 131 -8.93 4.50 -2.76
CA LYS A 131 -9.32 5.67 -1.97
C LYS A 131 -10.27 5.29 -0.82
N GLY A 132 -9.89 4.25 -0.07
CA GLY A 132 -10.57 3.91 1.18
C GLY A 132 -9.98 4.71 2.33
N ASP A 133 -10.83 5.32 3.16
CA ASP A 133 -10.40 6.02 4.36
C ASP A 133 -10.66 5.17 5.61
N THR A 134 -9.71 5.21 6.55
CA THR A 134 -9.86 4.65 7.89
C THR A 134 -9.56 5.74 8.92
N PRO A 135 -9.92 5.56 10.20
CA PRO A 135 -9.49 6.48 11.26
C PRO A 135 -7.97 6.64 11.38
N LYS A 136 -7.18 5.73 10.80
CA LYS A 136 -5.71 5.74 10.83
C LYS A 136 -5.06 6.18 9.50
N GLY A 137 -5.84 6.66 8.53
CA GLY A 137 -5.36 7.06 7.21
C GLY A 137 -5.84 6.15 6.09
N ASN A 138 -5.11 6.13 4.98
CA ASN A 138 -5.52 5.40 3.78
C ASN A 138 -5.59 3.89 4.02
N ALA A 139 -6.74 3.28 3.72
CA ALA A 139 -7.00 1.85 3.96
C ALA A 139 -6.01 0.93 3.22
N ALA A 140 -5.57 1.31 2.01
CA ALA A 140 -4.64 0.49 1.23
C ALA A 140 -3.25 0.50 1.86
N GLU A 141 -2.78 1.66 2.31
CA GLU A 141 -1.49 1.78 3.02
C GLU A 141 -1.50 1.06 4.36
N GLN A 142 -2.63 1.12 5.09
CA GLN A 142 -2.79 0.40 6.36
C GLN A 142 -2.77 -1.12 6.15
N LEU A 143 -3.44 -1.60 5.11
CA LEU A 143 -3.46 -3.02 4.76
C LEU A 143 -2.08 -3.51 4.30
N GLU A 144 -1.39 -2.72 3.47
CA GLU A 144 -0.02 -3.00 3.02
C GLU A 144 0.95 -3.11 4.20
N GLY A 145 0.95 -2.11 5.08
CA GLY A 145 1.77 -2.11 6.29
C GLY A 145 1.46 -3.31 7.19
N GLY A 146 0.18 -3.64 7.37
CA GLY A 146 -0.23 -4.80 8.18
C GLY A 146 0.23 -6.15 7.60
N PHE A 147 0.19 -6.30 6.28
CA PHE A 147 0.68 -7.51 5.62
C PHE A 147 2.21 -7.64 5.70
N ASN A 148 2.95 -6.55 5.56
CA ASN A 148 4.40 -6.56 5.74
C ASN A 148 4.79 -6.93 7.18
N VAL A 149 4.11 -6.36 8.19
CA VAL A 149 4.34 -6.73 9.59
C VAL A 149 4.07 -8.23 9.84
N LEU A 150 2.98 -8.78 9.28
CA LEU A 150 2.68 -10.20 9.40
C LEU A 150 3.75 -11.09 8.74
N ALA A 151 4.27 -10.70 7.58
CA ALA A 151 5.37 -11.43 6.94
C ALA A 151 6.65 -11.34 7.76
N ASP A 152 7.09 -10.13 8.11
CA ASP A 152 8.34 -9.88 8.86
C ASP A 152 8.36 -10.63 10.21
N GLU A 153 7.27 -10.60 10.97
CA GLU A 153 7.20 -11.27 12.28
C GLU A 153 7.22 -12.80 12.20
N CYS A 154 6.81 -13.37 11.07
CA CYS A 154 6.63 -14.81 10.88
C CYS A 154 7.74 -15.49 10.09
N GLN A 155 8.64 -14.69 9.51
CA GLN A 155 9.83 -15.16 8.80
C GLN A 155 11.13 -14.94 9.59
N SER A 156 11.08 -14.18 10.68
CA SER A 156 12.19 -13.92 11.61
C SER A 156 12.63 -15.15 12.40
#